data_AF-A0A252A097-F1
#
_entry.id   AF-A0A252A097-F1
#
_cell.length_a   1.000
_cell.length_b   1.000
_cell.length_c   1.000
_cell.angle_alpha   90.00
_cell.angle_beta   90.00
_cell.angle_gamma   90.00
#
_symmetry.space_group_name_H-M   'P 1'
#
loop_
_entity.id
_entity.type
_entity.pdbx_description
1 polymer ?
#
loop_
_entity_poly.entity_id
_entity_poly.type
_entity_poly.pdbx_seq_one_letter_code
_entity_poly.pdbx_strand_id
1 'polypeptide(L)' 'MMSASQENTSDPRLEELHAGLHDVFRLVELEHGLLRSRLDDLRGDSDGACLLEGLIVLGNVLQQRLSHLLGLCRDIGRL' A
#
# COMPACT_ATOMS: atom_id res chain seq x y z
N MET A 1 -4.00 32.79 -33.65
CA MET A 1 -2.90 33.11 -32.71
C MET A 1 -3.07 32.24 -31.47
N MET A 2 -2.06 31.40 -31.23
CA MET A 2 -1.70 30.69 -29.99
C MET A 2 -2.78 29.87 -29.27
N SER A 3 -2.80 28.58 -29.60
CA SER A 3 -3.23 27.51 -28.70
C SER A 3 -2.42 27.61 -27.41
N ALA A 4 -3.07 28.01 -26.32
CA ALA A 4 -2.47 27.90 -25.00
C ALA A 4 -2.39 26.41 -24.65
N SER A 5 -1.19 25.84 -24.82
CA SER A 5 -0.85 24.54 -24.26
C SER A 5 -1.08 24.62 -22.74
N GLN A 6 -2.17 24.03 -22.28
CA GLN A 6 -2.33 23.67 -20.87
C GLN A 6 -1.28 22.61 -20.57
N GLU A 7 -0.08 23.04 -20.15
CA GLU A 7 0.86 22.16 -19.49
C GLU A 7 0.19 21.69 -18.19
N ASN A 8 -0.36 20.48 -18.21
CA ASN A 8 -0.67 19.73 -17.00
C ASN A 8 0.66 19.31 -16.38
N THR A 9 1.34 20.23 -15.70
CA THR A 9 2.45 19.87 -14.84
C THR A 9 1.87 19.22 -13.58
N SER A 10 2.15 17.94 -13.40
CA SER A 10 1.90 17.20 -12.16
C SER A 10 2.53 17.94 -10.97
N ASP A 11 1.82 18.03 -9.83
CA ASP A 11 2.36 18.68 -8.63
C ASP A 11 3.49 17.79 -8.06
N PRO A 12 4.75 18.25 -8.01
CA PRO A 12 5.88 17.44 -7.57
C PRO A 12 5.75 16.94 -6.14
N ARG A 13 4.99 17.64 -5.28
CA ARG A 13 4.70 17.17 -3.91
C ARG A 13 3.76 15.96 -3.91
N LEU A 14 2.88 15.87 -4.90
CA LEU A 14 1.98 14.74 -5.07
C LEU A 14 2.72 13.53 -5.65
N GLU A 15 3.71 13.75 -6.52
CA GLU A 15 4.63 12.71 -6.98
C GLU A 15 5.45 12.13 -5.83
N GLU A 16 6.02 12.99 -4.98
CA GLU A 16 6.76 12.57 -3.79
C GLU A 16 5.86 11.81 -2.80
N LEU A 17 4.64 12.30 -2.56
CA LEU A 17 3.65 11.60 -1.72
C LEU A 17 3.29 10.23 -2.30
N HIS A 18 3.05 10.14 -3.61
CA HIS A 18 2.75 8.88 -4.28
C HIS A 18 3.91 7.89 -4.16
N ALA A 19 5.15 8.35 -4.37
CA ALA A 19 6.34 7.52 -4.22
C ALA A 19 6.50 7.01 -2.77
N GLY A 20 6.37 7.90 -1.77
CA GLY A 20 6.45 7.51 -0.37
C GLY A 20 5.34 6.54 0.05
N LEU A 21 4.10 6.75 -0.41
CA LEU A 21 3.00 5.80 -0.19
C LEU A 21 3.25 4.46 -0.87
N HIS A 22 3.87 4.46 -2.05
CA HIS A 22 4.19 3.25 -2.79
C HIS A 22 5.24 2.44 -2.03
N ASP A 23 6.28 3.08 -1.50
CA ASP A 23 7.30 2.43 -0.68
C ASP A 23 6.70 1.81 0.59
N VAL A 24 5.82 2.54 1.28
CA VAL A 24 5.11 2.02 2.46
C VAL A 24 4.21 0.84 2.09
N PHE A 25 3.50 0.91 0.96
CA PHE A 25 2.69 -0.20 0.47
C PHE A 25 3.54 -1.46 0.23
N ARG A 26 4.70 -1.32 -0.41
CA ARG A 26 5.64 -2.42 -0.65
C ARG A 26 6.18 -3.03 0.65
N LEU A 27 6.44 -2.22 1.67
CA LEU A 27 6.85 -2.72 2.99
C LEU A 27 5.74 -3.55 3.65
N VAL A 28 4.49 -3.10 3.57
CA VAL A 28 3.34 -3.85 4.11
C VAL A 28 3.15 -5.18 3.38
N GLU A 29 3.32 -5.22 2.05
CA GLU A 29 3.27 -6.48 1.28
C GLU A 29 4.36 -7.46 1.71
N LEU A 30 5.58 -6.96 1.94
CA LEU A 30 6.69 -7.77 2.42
C LEU A 30 6.40 -8.33 3.82
N GLU A 31 5.92 -7.50 4.73
CA GLU A 31 5.51 -7.91 6.08
C GLU A 31 4.45 -9.02 6.02
N HIS A 32 3.43 -8.89 5.17
CA HIS A 32 2.41 -9.93 5.00
C HIS A 32 2.99 -11.25 4.54
N GLY A 33 3.94 -11.21 3.59
CA GLY A 33 4.64 -12.41 3.14
C GLY A 33 5.37 -13.11 4.30
N LEU A 34 6.05 -12.33 5.15
CA LEU A 34 6.74 -12.84 6.32
C LEU A 34 5.79 -13.40 7.37
N LEU A 35 4.68 -12.70 7.65
CA LEU A 35 3.68 -13.15 8.63
C LEU A 35 3.00 -14.44 8.16
N ARG A 36 2.67 -14.58 6.87
CA ARG A 36 2.11 -15.82 6.31
C ARG A 36 3.10 -16.97 6.38
N SER A 37 4.35 -16.74 5.96
CA SER A 37 5.39 -17.76 6.10
C SER A 37 5.58 -18.21 7.55
N ARG A 38 5.47 -17.27 8.50
CA ARG A 38 5.56 -17.59 9.92
C ARG A 38 4.34 -18.36 10.43
N LEU A 39 3.16 -18.12 9.88
CA LEU A 39 1.94 -18.85 10.23
C LEU A 39 2.02 -20.30 9.79
N ASP A 40 2.57 -20.56 8.60
CA ASP A 40 2.77 -21.92 8.07
C ASP A 40 3.68 -22.78 8.97
N ASP A 41 4.60 -22.14 9.72
CA ASP A 41 5.49 -22.80 10.68
C ASP A 41 4.84 -23.09 12.05
N LEU A 42 3.67 -22.52 12.33
CA LEU A 42 3.00 -22.65 13.62
C LEU A 42 2.01 -23.83 13.63
N ARG A 43 1.78 -24.38 14.83
CA ARG A 43 0.65 -25.30 15.03
C ARG A 43 -0.64 -24.50 14.89
N GLY A 44 -1.53 -24.94 13.99
CA GLY A 44 -2.76 -24.22 13.64
C GLY A 44 -3.64 -23.84 14.84
N ASP A 45 -3.71 -24.68 15.87
CA ASP A 45 -4.54 -24.42 17.06
C ASP A 45 -3.79 -23.68 18.20
N SER A 46 -2.60 -23.15 17.94
CA SER A 46 -1.86 -22.40 18.96
C SER A 46 -2.38 -20.96 19.08
N ASP A 47 -2.37 -20.41 20.30
CA ASP A 47 -2.69 -18.99 20.54
C ASP A 47 -1.84 -18.06 19.66
N GLY A 48 -0.58 -18.45 19.40
CA GLY A 48 0.32 -17.72 18.50
C GLY A 48 -0.13 -17.72 17.04
N ALA A 49 -0.69 -18.82 16.54
CA ALA A 49 -1.26 -18.89 15.19
C ALA A 49 -2.50 -18.00 15.07
N CYS A 50 -3.42 -18.08 16.05
CA CYS A 50 -4.62 -17.24 16.09
C CYS A 50 -4.30 -15.74 16.14
N LEU A 51 -3.31 -15.34 16.95
CA LEU A 51 -2.87 -13.95 16.99
C LEU A 51 -2.26 -13.49 15.66
N LEU A 52 -1.45 -14.35 15.03
CA LEU A 52 -0.81 -14.05 13.76
C LEU A 52 -1.81 -13.96 12.61
N GLU A 53 -2.83 -14.82 12.58
CA GLU A 53 -3.96 -14.71 11.67
C GLU A 53 -4.68 -13.37 11.82
N GLY A 54 -4.93 -12.95 13.06
CA GLY A 54 -5.52 -11.63 13.35
C GLY A 54 -4.67 -10.47 12.79
N LEU A 55 -3.35 -10.53 12.95
CA LEU A 55 -2.43 -9.53 12.40
C LEU A 55 -2.45 -9.51 10.87
N ILE A 56 -2.48 -10.68 10.22
CA ILE A 56 -2.60 -10.79 8.76
C ILE A 56 -3.90 -10.16 8.26
N VAL A 57 -5.02 -10.37 8.97
CA VAL A 57 -6.31 -9.75 8.59
C VAL A 57 -6.25 -8.24 8.73
N LEU A 58 -5.73 -7.72 9.85
CA LEU A 58 -5.59 -6.27 10.07
C LEU A 58 -4.67 -5.63 9.02
N GLY A 59 -3.59 -6.31 8.69
CA GLY A 59 -2.69 -5.86 7.66
C GLY A 59 -3.33 -5.82 6.26
N ASN A 60 -4.20 -6.77 5.91
CA ASN A 60 -4.93 -6.74 4.63
C ASN A 60 -5.82 -5.49 4.54
N VAL A 61 -6.43 -5.07 5.66
CA VAL A 61 -7.22 -3.82 5.71
C VAL A 61 -6.32 -2.60 5.47
N LEU A 62 -5.11 -2.59 6.05
CA LEU A 62 -4.13 -1.53 5.81
C LEU A 62 -3.70 -1.50 4.34
N GLN A 63 -3.39 -2.65 3.75
CA GLN A 63 -3.01 -2.78 2.35
C GLN A 63 -4.12 -2.25 1.42
N GLN A 64 -5.38 -2.60 1.67
CA GLN A 64 -6.53 -2.09 0.89
C GLN A 64 -6.63 -0.56 0.97
N ARG A 65 -6.46 0.03 2.16
CA ARG A 65 -6.51 1.49 2.33
C ARG A 65 -5.35 2.21 1.64
N LEU A 66 -4.13 1.66 1.73
CA LEU A 66 -2.96 2.21 1.06
C LEU A 66 -3.09 2.11 -0.47
N SER A 67 -3.58 0.98 -0.99
CA SER A 67 -3.86 0.82 -2.42
C SER A 67 -4.88 1.85 -2.93
N HIS A 68 -5.94 2.10 -2.14
CA HIS A 68 -6.91 3.14 -2.47
C HIS A 68 -6.28 4.55 -2.48
N LEU A 69 -5.47 4.89 -1.48
CA LEU A 69 -4.77 6.18 -1.43
C LEU A 69 -3.79 6.37 -2.59
N LEU A 70 -3.08 5.32 -2.98
CA LEU A 70 -2.22 5.34 -4.17
C LEU A 70 -3.03 5.61 -5.44
N GLY A 71 -4.17 4.93 -5.59
CA GLY A 71 -5.12 5.19 -6.68
C GLY A 71 -5.55 6.65 -6.73
N LEU A 72 -5.95 7.23 -5.58
CA LEU A 72 -6.31 8.64 -5.50
C LEU A 72 -5.16 9.59 -5.87
N CYS A 73 -3.94 9.32 -5.39
CA CYS A 73 -2.78 10.14 -5.72
C CYS A 73 -2.47 10.09 -7.21
N ARG A 74 -2.56 8.90 -7.82
CA ARG A 74 -2.40 8.72 -9.26
C ARG A 74 -3.47 9.47 -10.05
N ASP A 75 -4.73 9.32 -9.66
CA ASP A 75 -5.86 9.92 -10.39
C ASP A 75 -5.86 11.45 -10.29
N ILE A 76 -5.52 12.02 -9.12
CA ILE A 76 -5.41 13.48 -8.93
C ILE A 76 -4.16 14.03 -9.62
N GLY A 77 -3.03 13.33 -9.49
CA GLY A 77 -1.74 13.77 -10.01
C GLY A 77 -1.54 13.49 -11.49
N ARG A 78 -2.44 12.71 -12.10
CA ARG A 78 -2.31 12.18 -13.47
C ARG A 78 -0.99 11.43 -13.66
N LEU A 79 -0.64 10.64 -12.64
CA LEU A 79 0.60 9.84 -12.57
C LEU A 79 0.49 8.52 -13.34
#